data_AF-A0A354BTF8-F1
#
_entry.id   AF-A0A354BTF8-F1
#
_cell.length_a   1.000
_cell.length_b   1.000
_cell.length_c   1.000
_cell.angle_alpha   90.00
_cell.angle_beta   90.00
_cell.angle_gamma   90.00
#
_symmetry.space_group_name_H-M   'P 1'
#
loop_
_entity.id
_entity.type
_entity.pdbx_description
1 polymer ?
#
loop_
_entity_poly.entity_id
_entity_poly.type
_entity_poly.pdbx_seq_one_letter_code
_entity_poly.pdbx_strand_id
1 'polypeptide(L)'
;MKTKDRMSIRITTLLLILSSFLLNGQKSEEIIKSIFDAALTDLTAYRHLEYLCKNTKGRLPGSPAAAEAVEYTRQALIKAGADTVWLQRVPVPHWERGYEDCRVISAVLGTSDLTISALGLSVGTTSDGIIAGVVEVKDFEELKTIGRSKIEGKIVFFNRPVDNSLINTFAGYGGAVNQRTQGASEASKYGAAAVIVRSATQALDDFPHTGMTRYAENIKMIPGIANGKRCNSIAHLSD
;
A
#
# COMPACT_ATOMS: atom_id res chain seq x y z
N MET A 1 -54.40 -57.76 10.57
CA MET A 1 -53.49 -57.12 11.55
C MET A 1 -52.05 -57.06 11.01
N LYS A 2 -51.82 -56.52 9.80
CA LYS A 2 -50.49 -56.46 9.15
C LYS A 2 -50.25 -55.18 8.34
N THR A 3 -51.31 -54.50 7.89
CA THR A 3 -51.24 -53.28 7.06
C THR A 3 -51.19 -52.00 7.88
N LYS A 4 -51.93 -51.90 8.99
CA LYS A 4 -51.89 -50.73 9.90
C LYS A 4 -50.52 -50.54 10.55
N ASP A 5 -49.88 -51.62 11.00
CA ASP A 5 -48.57 -51.55 11.66
C ASP A 5 -47.44 -51.16 10.68
N ARG A 6 -47.50 -51.64 9.44
CA ARG A 6 -46.54 -51.25 8.38
C ARG A 6 -46.66 -49.79 7.98
N MET A 7 -47.87 -49.23 8.00
CA MET A 7 -48.11 -47.82 7.71
C MET A 7 -47.65 -46.93 8.87
N SER A 8 -47.90 -47.36 10.11
CA SER A 8 -47.42 -46.66 11.31
C SER A 8 -45.89 -46.60 11.36
N ILE A 9 -45.20 -47.71 11.12
CA ILE A 9 -43.73 -47.77 11.07
C ILE A 9 -43.17 -46.81 10.00
N ARG A 10 -43.73 -46.80 8.78
CA ARG A 10 -43.26 -45.91 7.70
C ARG A 10 -43.45 -44.43 8.04
N ILE A 11 -44.55 -44.07 8.70
CA ILE A 11 -44.80 -42.69 9.16
C ILE A 11 -43.81 -42.31 10.26
N THR A 12 -43.56 -43.19 11.23
CA THR A 12 -42.58 -42.93 12.31
C THR A 12 -41.15 -42.80 11.77
N THR A 13 -40.75 -43.64 10.80
CA THR A 13 -39.44 -43.53 10.15
C THR A 13 -39.30 -42.24 9.34
N LEU A 14 -40.35 -41.81 8.63
CA LEU A 14 -40.36 -40.54 7.89
C LEU A 14 -40.25 -39.33 8.84
N LEU A 15 -40.94 -39.36 9.98
CA LEU A 15 -40.85 -38.33 11.03
C LEU A 15 -39.46 -38.28 11.69
N LEU A 16 -38.81 -39.43 11.91
CA LEU A 16 -37.44 -39.51 12.42
C LEU A 16 -36.39 -38.96 11.42
N ILE A 17 -36.59 -39.22 10.13
CA ILE A 17 -35.73 -38.66 9.09
C ILE A 17 -35.94 -37.14 9.00
N LEU A 18 -37.18 -36.66 9.02
CA LEU A 18 -37.50 -35.23 8.92
C LEU A 18 -36.98 -34.42 10.13
N SER A 19 -37.01 -35.00 11.33
CA SER A 19 -36.45 -34.38 12.55
C SER A 19 -34.92 -34.31 12.53
N SER A 20 -34.25 -35.27 11.89
CA SER A 20 -32.79 -35.27 11.72
C SER A 20 -32.29 -34.17 10.76
N PHE A 21 -33.11 -33.76 9.79
CA PHE A 21 -32.79 -32.64 8.89
C PHE A 21 -32.98 -31.27 9.53
N LEU A 22 -33.90 -31.12 10.50
CA LEU A 22 -34.14 -29.85 11.20
C LEU A 22 -33.03 -29.48 12.21
N LEU A 23 -32.30 -30.46 12.76
CA LEU A 23 -31.25 -30.24 13.76
C LEU A 23 -29.93 -29.69 13.19
N ASN A 24 -29.71 -29.73 11.88
CA ASN A 24 -28.44 -29.33 11.26
C ASN A 24 -28.38 -27.85 10.81
N GLY A 25 -29.50 -27.15 10.71
CA GLY A 25 -29.54 -25.75 10.25
C GLY A 25 -29.29 -24.70 11.35
N GLN A 26 -29.68 -25.01 12.59
CA GLN A 26 -29.71 -24.04 13.71
C GLN A 26 -28.33 -23.78 14.32
N LYS A 27 -27.43 -24.77 14.27
CA LYS A 27 -26.11 -24.69 14.91
C LYS A 27 -25.14 -23.72 14.21
N SER A 28 -25.27 -23.55 12.90
CA SER A 28 -24.35 -22.72 12.11
C SER A 28 -24.54 -21.23 12.38
N GLU A 29 -25.78 -20.75 12.51
CA GLU A 29 -26.09 -19.35 12.83
C GLU A 29 -25.56 -18.98 14.23
N GLU A 30 -25.78 -19.85 15.22
CA GLU A 30 -25.30 -19.66 16.59
C GLU A 30 -23.76 -19.62 16.65
N ILE A 31 -23.08 -20.52 15.91
CA ILE A 31 -21.62 -20.52 15.82
C ILE A 31 -21.13 -19.22 15.16
N ILE A 32 -21.70 -18.83 14.02
CA ILE A 32 -21.30 -17.59 13.32
C ILE A 32 -21.49 -16.40 14.26
N LYS A 33 -22.63 -16.30 14.93
CA LYS A 33 -22.90 -15.25 15.91
C LYS A 33 -21.86 -15.25 17.03
N SER A 34 -21.52 -16.42 17.58
CA SER A 34 -20.50 -16.51 18.65
C SER A 34 -19.11 -16.03 18.19
N ILE A 35 -18.76 -16.22 16.91
CA ILE A 35 -17.51 -15.69 16.33
C ILE A 35 -17.56 -14.16 16.28
N PHE A 36 -18.68 -13.58 15.84
CA PHE A 36 -18.85 -12.12 15.83
C PHE A 36 -18.83 -11.54 17.25
N ASP A 37 -19.55 -12.15 18.19
CA ASP A 37 -19.59 -11.71 19.58
C ASP A 37 -18.19 -11.75 20.21
N ALA A 38 -17.43 -12.83 19.98
CA ALA A 38 -16.04 -12.92 20.41
C ALA A 38 -15.15 -11.86 19.76
N ALA A 39 -15.25 -11.66 18.44
CA ALA A 39 -14.45 -10.67 17.72
C ALA A 39 -14.70 -9.23 18.18
N LEU A 40 -15.92 -8.93 18.67
CA LEU A 40 -16.31 -7.61 19.17
C LEU A 40 -15.98 -7.39 20.65
N THR A 41 -15.85 -8.47 21.43
CA THR A 41 -15.65 -8.38 22.89
C THR A 41 -14.23 -8.72 23.35
N ASP A 42 -13.46 -9.43 22.52
CA ASP A 42 -12.10 -9.84 22.81
C ASP A 42 -11.04 -8.83 22.30
N LEU A 43 -10.07 -8.49 23.15
CA LEU A 43 -9.03 -7.49 22.84
C LEU A 43 -7.73 -8.08 22.27
N THR A 44 -7.67 -9.38 21.99
CA THR A 44 -6.46 -10.07 21.54
C THR A 44 -5.92 -9.49 20.24
N ALA A 45 -6.79 -9.24 19.25
CA ALA A 45 -6.40 -8.61 17.98
C ALA A 45 -5.80 -7.20 18.20
N TYR A 46 -6.42 -6.42 19.08
CA TYR A 46 -5.94 -5.08 19.43
C TYR A 46 -4.56 -5.14 20.12
N ARG A 47 -4.36 -6.06 21.07
CA ARG A 47 -3.07 -6.26 21.76
C ARG A 47 -1.98 -6.73 20.81
N HIS A 48 -2.31 -7.59 19.84
CA HIS A 48 -1.35 -7.98 18.79
C HIS A 48 -0.94 -6.78 17.94
N LEU A 49 -1.91 -5.96 17.52
CA LEU A 49 -1.63 -4.74 16.76
C LEU A 49 -0.79 -3.75 17.57
N GLU A 50 -1.13 -3.53 18.84
CA GLU A 50 -0.38 -2.66 19.75
C GLU A 50 1.07 -3.12 19.88
N TYR A 51 1.30 -4.41 20.14
CA TYR A 51 2.65 -4.96 20.24
C TYR A 51 3.44 -4.73 18.95
N LEU A 52 2.84 -5.05 17.79
CA LEU A 52 3.49 -4.86 16.50
C LEU A 52 3.85 -3.37 16.31
N CYS A 53 2.92 -2.44 16.53
CA CYS A 53 3.16 -1.02 16.35
C CYS A 53 4.22 -0.44 17.31
N LYS A 54 4.28 -0.88 18.56
CA LYS A 54 5.20 -0.35 19.57
C LYS A 54 6.60 -0.99 19.53
N ASN A 55 6.69 -2.30 19.34
CA ASN A 55 7.94 -3.04 19.48
C ASN A 55 8.63 -3.26 18.14
N THR A 56 7.86 -3.39 17.07
CA THR A 56 8.40 -3.70 15.73
C THR A 56 8.14 -2.55 14.76
N LYS A 57 8.34 -1.28 15.15
CA LYS A 57 8.03 -0.13 14.27
C LYS A 57 8.85 -0.18 12.96
N GLY A 58 8.23 0.14 11.82
CA GLY A 58 8.96 0.23 10.54
C GLY A 58 9.43 -1.13 10.01
N ARG A 59 8.51 -2.08 9.87
CA ARG A 59 8.75 -3.47 9.41
C ARG A 59 9.00 -3.58 7.91
N LEU A 60 9.92 -2.79 7.36
CA LEU A 60 10.33 -2.95 5.97
C LEU A 60 10.89 -4.36 5.75
N PRO A 61 10.55 -5.05 4.63
CA PRO A 61 11.10 -6.37 4.35
C PRO A 61 12.63 -6.38 4.41
N GLY A 62 13.21 -7.39 5.05
CA GLY A 62 14.65 -7.51 5.26
C GLY A 62 15.18 -6.77 6.50
N SER A 63 14.37 -5.93 7.17
CA SER A 63 14.80 -5.22 8.37
C SER A 63 14.79 -6.12 9.63
N PRO A 64 15.57 -5.77 10.66
CA PRO A 64 15.50 -6.45 11.96
C PRO A 64 14.09 -6.43 12.58
N ALA A 65 13.38 -5.31 12.46
CA ALA A 65 12.01 -5.18 12.97
C ALA A 65 11.01 -6.09 12.23
N ALA A 66 11.21 -6.33 10.93
CA ALA A 66 10.39 -7.30 10.19
C ALA A 66 10.67 -8.75 10.63
N ALA A 67 11.93 -9.10 10.89
CA ALA A 67 12.30 -10.42 11.42
C ALA A 67 11.69 -10.66 12.82
N GLU A 68 11.76 -9.66 13.71
CA GLU A 68 11.13 -9.72 15.02
C GLU A 68 9.60 -9.90 14.92
N ALA A 69 8.96 -9.16 14.01
CA ALA A 69 7.52 -9.28 13.78
C ALA A 69 7.12 -10.68 13.28
N VAL A 70 7.93 -11.30 12.42
CA VAL A 70 7.72 -12.67 11.95
C VAL A 70 7.81 -13.68 13.10
N GLU A 71 8.81 -13.56 13.96
CA GLU A 71 8.92 -14.45 15.11
C GLU A 71 7.79 -14.24 16.11
N TYR A 72 7.41 -12.98 16.37
CA TYR A 72 6.27 -12.67 17.23
C TYR A 72 4.95 -13.29 16.72
N THR A 73 4.65 -13.16 15.43
CA THR A 73 3.41 -13.72 14.87
C THR A 73 3.43 -15.24 14.85
N ARG A 74 4.61 -15.86 14.62
CA ARG A 74 4.79 -17.30 14.78
C ARG A 74 4.43 -17.77 16.19
N GLN A 75 4.95 -17.08 17.21
CA GLN A 75 4.65 -17.39 18.61
C GLN A 75 3.18 -17.14 18.95
N ALA A 76 2.58 -16.09 18.41
CA ALA A 76 1.15 -15.81 18.60
C ALA A 76 0.28 -16.95 18.06
N LEU A 77 0.59 -17.48 16.87
CA LEU A 77 -0.13 -18.63 16.30
C LEU A 77 0.02 -19.90 17.14
N ILE A 78 1.24 -20.19 17.63
CA ILE A 78 1.47 -21.34 18.52
C ILE A 78 0.65 -21.21 19.80
N LYS A 79 0.67 -20.03 20.43
CA LYS A 79 -0.09 -19.76 21.66
C LYS A 79 -1.60 -19.81 21.46
N ALA A 80 -2.08 -19.47 20.27
CA ALA A 80 -3.48 -19.59 19.90
C ALA A 80 -3.93 -21.04 19.68
N GLY A 81 -3.00 -22.01 19.70
CA GLY A 81 -3.32 -23.44 19.53
C GLY A 81 -3.47 -23.88 18.08
N ALA A 82 -2.85 -23.18 17.12
CA ALA A 82 -2.84 -23.62 15.73
C ALA A 82 -2.21 -25.03 15.59
N ASP A 83 -2.83 -25.90 14.80
CA ASP A 83 -2.40 -27.30 14.66
C ASP A 83 -0.97 -27.45 14.14
N THR A 84 -0.56 -26.55 13.24
CA THR A 84 0.79 -26.54 12.65
C THR A 84 1.24 -25.10 12.39
N VAL A 85 2.50 -24.80 12.71
CA VAL A 85 3.12 -23.49 12.49
C VAL A 85 4.55 -23.68 12.01
N TRP A 86 4.88 -23.10 10.86
CA TRP A 86 6.23 -23.09 10.30
C TRP A 86 6.51 -21.75 9.61
N LEU A 87 7.79 -21.46 9.38
CA LEU A 87 8.22 -20.29 8.62
C LEU A 87 8.57 -20.71 7.19
N GLN A 88 8.14 -19.90 6.22
CA GLN A 88 8.54 -20.05 4.82
C GLN A 88 9.55 -18.96 4.46
N ARG A 89 10.71 -19.36 3.93
CA ARG A 89 11.74 -18.42 3.48
C ARG A 89 11.25 -17.70 2.22
N VAL A 90 11.26 -16.36 2.27
CA VAL A 90 10.95 -15.49 1.12
C VAL A 90 12.15 -14.56 0.89
N PRO A 91 12.85 -14.66 -0.26
CA PRO A 91 13.87 -13.69 -0.63
C PRO A 91 13.24 -12.31 -0.83
N VAL A 92 13.84 -11.28 -0.24
CA VAL A 92 13.38 -9.89 -0.34
C VAL A 92 14.56 -8.98 -0.64
N PRO A 93 14.35 -7.85 -1.37
CA PRO A 93 15.40 -6.85 -1.53
C PRO A 93 15.70 -6.21 -0.19
N HIS A 94 16.98 -5.91 0.07
CA HIS A 94 17.39 -5.07 1.19
C HIS A 94 17.53 -3.63 0.68
N TRP A 95 16.68 -2.75 1.18
CA TRP A 95 16.69 -1.33 0.84
C TRP A 95 16.55 -0.51 2.11
N GLU A 96 17.44 0.46 2.27
CA GLU A 96 17.44 1.37 3.39
C GLU A 96 17.27 2.79 2.87
N ARG A 97 16.41 3.54 3.53
CA ARG A 97 16.20 4.95 3.25
C ARG A 97 17.42 5.72 3.73
N GLY A 98 18.02 6.50 2.84
CA GLY A 98 19.14 7.38 3.15
C GLY A 98 18.72 8.76 3.67
N TYR A 99 19.66 9.69 3.65
CA TYR A 99 19.41 11.11 3.91
C TYR A 99 18.58 11.73 2.77
N GLU A 100 17.67 12.64 3.15
CA GLU A 100 16.71 13.26 2.24
C GLU A 100 16.74 14.78 2.48
N ASP A 101 17.02 15.55 1.43
CA ASP A 101 16.89 17.01 1.40
C ASP A 101 16.40 17.44 0.02
N CYS A 102 15.56 18.46 -0.03
CA CYS A 102 15.02 18.98 -1.28
C CYS A 102 14.59 20.44 -1.09
N ARG A 103 14.95 21.28 -2.07
CA ARG A 103 14.55 22.69 -2.11
C ARG A 103 14.02 23.05 -3.49
N VAL A 104 13.07 23.96 -3.53
CA VAL A 104 12.73 24.66 -4.76
C VAL A 104 13.49 25.97 -4.81
N ILE A 105 14.06 26.26 -5.97
CA ILE A 105 14.74 27.52 -6.26
C ILE A 105 13.90 28.22 -7.33
N SER A 106 13.33 29.36 -6.98
CA SER A 106 12.57 30.22 -7.87
C SER A 106 13.21 31.60 -7.96
N ALA A 107 13.24 32.17 -9.16
CA ALA A 107 13.63 33.57 -9.35
C ALA A 107 12.63 34.54 -8.70
N VAL A 108 11.35 34.14 -8.56
CA VAL A 108 10.27 35.01 -8.07
C VAL A 108 10.04 34.84 -6.57
N LEU A 109 10.01 33.60 -6.08
CA LEU A 109 9.71 33.30 -4.67
C LEU A 109 10.95 33.01 -3.81
N GLY A 110 12.15 33.06 -4.39
CA GLY A 110 13.38 32.71 -3.70
C GLY A 110 13.53 31.20 -3.50
N THR A 111 14.19 30.79 -2.41
CA THR A 111 14.44 29.38 -2.09
C THR A 111 13.59 28.94 -0.91
N SER A 112 12.96 27.77 -1.02
CA SER A 112 12.19 27.15 0.06
C SER A 112 12.45 25.66 0.16
N ASP A 113 12.43 25.13 1.37
CA ASP A 113 12.53 23.70 1.63
C ASP A 113 11.22 22.99 1.24
N LEU A 114 11.34 21.76 0.74
CA LEU A 114 10.23 20.87 0.45
C LEU A 114 10.21 19.69 1.41
N THR A 115 9.05 19.42 2.01
CA THR A 115 8.86 18.18 2.77
C THR A 115 8.71 17.01 1.80
N ILE A 116 9.70 16.11 1.83
CA ILE A 116 9.82 15.00 0.89
C ILE A 116 10.04 13.65 1.59
N SER A 117 9.79 12.58 0.86
CA SER A 117 10.22 11.23 1.24
C SER A 117 10.55 10.43 -0.02
N ALA A 118 11.70 9.76 -0.04
CA ALA A 118 12.10 8.90 -1.14
C ALA A 118 11.06 7.80 -1.39
N LEU A 119 10.89 7.44 -2.65
CA LEU A 119 10.09 6.29 -3.02
C LEU A 119 10.84 5.00 -2.64
N GLY A 120 10.10 4.00 -2.17
CA GLY A 120 10.69 2.72 -1.77
C GLY A 120 11.33 2.05 -2.97
N LEU A 121 12.54 1.51 -2.77
CA LEU A 121 13.41 0.95 -3.83
C LEU A 121 13.97 1.97 -4.82
N SER A 122 13.79 3.27 -4.59
CA SER A 122 14.43 4.29 -5.42
C SER A 122 15.94 4.33 -5.17
N VAL A 123 16.70 4.65 -6.22
CA VAL A 123 18.13 4.95 -6.12
C VAL A 123 18.34 6.35 -5.52
N GLY A 124 19.43 6.52 -4.77
CA GLY A 124 19.84 7.82 -4.25
C GLY A 124 20.49 8.71 -5.31
N THR A 125 20.67 9.98 -4.98
CA THR A 125 21.57 10.88 -5.74
C THR A 125 23.03 10.58 -5.40
N THR A 126 23.96 11.14 -6.18
CA THR A 126 25.36 11.27 -5.73
C THR A 126 25.44 12.29 -4.59
N SER A 127 26.62 12.43 -3.98
CA SER A 127 26.90 13.43 -2.94
C SER A 127 26.66 14.87 -3.39
N ASP A 128 26.77 15.13 -4.70
CA ASP A 128 26.60 16.47 -5.28
C ASP A 128 25.11 16.85 -5.44
N GLY A 129 24.20 15.89 -5.23
CA GLY A 129 22.77 16.07 -5.42
C GLY A 129 22.39 16.24 -6.91
N ILE A 130 21.18 16.76 -7.14
CA ILE A 130 20.67 17.10 -8.47
C ILE A 130 20.05 18.50 -8.41
N ILE A 131 20.55 19.41 -9.25
CA ILE A 131 19.94 20.71 -9.49
C ILE A 131 19.57 20.77 -10.97
N ALA A 132 18.28 20.81 -11.28
CA ALA A 132 17.80 20.89 -12.65
C ALA A 132 16.43 21.55 -12.72
N GLY A 133 16.06 22.03 -13.91
CA GLY A 133 14.72 22.56 -14.15
C GLY A 133 13.65 21.49 -13.96
N VAL A 134 12.45 21.93 -13.59
CA VAL A 134 11.29 21.04 -13.38
C VAL A 134 10.37 21.08 -14.60
N VAL A 135 9.80 19.93 -14.96
CA VAL A 135 8.71 19.81 -15.93
C VAL A 135 7.54 19.14 -15.23
N GLU A 136 6.43 19.85 -15.13
CA GLU A 136 5.19 19.28 -14.59
C GLU A 136 4.47 18.45 -15.65
N VAL A 137 3.91 17.30 -15.21
CA VAL A 137 3.00 16.47 -15.99
C VAL A 137 1.90 15.90 -15.09
N LYS A 138 0.73 15.60 -15.66
CA LYS A 138 -0.39 14.95 -14.98
C LYS A 138 -0.41 13.45 -15.22
N ASP A 139 0.09 12.96 -16.34
CA ASP A 139 0.09 11.54 -16.63
C ASP A 139 1.20 11.14 -17.62
N PHE A 140 1.18 9.88 -18.05
CA PHE A 140 2.18 9.33 -18.95
C PHE A 140 1.95 9.74 -20.41
N GLU A 141 0.73 10.11 -20.79
CA GLU A 141 0.44 10.61 -22.14
C GLU A 141 0.96 12.04 -22.29
N GLU A 142 0.82 12.87 -21.26
CA GLU A 142 1.43 14.21 -21.24
C GLU A 142 2.96 14.13 -21.26
N LEU A 143 3.55 13.25 -20.45
CA LEU A 143 4.99 12.97 -20.46
C LEU A 143 5.48 12.60 -21.88
N LYS A 144 4.76 11.68 -22.54
CA LYS A 144 5.05 11.24 -23.90
C LYS A 144 4.90 12.37 -24.92
N THR A 145 3.87 13.20 -24.76
CA THR A 145 3.57 14.33 -25.66
C THR A 145 4.65 15.41 -25.56
N ILE A 146 5.12 15.74 -24.36
CA ILE A 146 6.23 16.68 -24.13
C ILE A 146 7.53 16.15 -24.77
N GLY A 147 7.79 14.86 -24.62
CA GLY A 147 8.88 14.17 -25.28
C GLY A 147 10.29 14.51 -24.79
N ARG A 148 11.28 13.79 -25.31
CA ARG A 148 12.67 13.82 -24.83
C ARG A 148 13.30 15.20 -24.85
N SER A 149 13.11 15.96 -25.93
CA SER A 149 13.77 17.26 -26.13
C SER A 149 13.48 18.29 -25.03
N LYS A 150 12.36 18.13 -24.31
CA LYS A 150 11.98 19.00 -23.20
C LYS A 150 12.24 18.40 -21.83
N ILE A 151 12.41 17.08 -21.73
CA ILE A 151 12.57 16.32 -20.47
C ILE A 151 14.03 16.00 -20.15
N GLU A 152 14.87 15.83 -21.16
CA GLU A 152 16.25 15.38 -20.97
C GLU A 152 17.03 16.29 -20.01
N GLY A 153 17.62 15.68 -18.97
CA GLY A 153 18.35 16.38 -17.91
C GLY A 153 17.48 17.10 -16.86
N LYS A 154 16.15 17.08 -16.98
CA LYS A 154 15.23 17.76 -16.07
C LYS A 154 14.61 16.84 -15.02
N ILE A 155 14.05 17.45 -13.99
CA ILE A 155 13.25 16.75 -12.98
C ILE A 155 11.79 16.73 -13.47
N VAL A 156 11.19 15.55 -13.57
CA VAL A 156 9.77 15.43 -13.92
C VAL A 156 8.94 15.44 -12.64
N PHE A 157 7.97 16.34 -12.55
CA PHE A 157 7.01 16.41 -11.45
C PHE A 157 5.65 15.85 -11.89
N PHE A 158 5.30 14.66 -11.42
CA PHE A 158 3.96 14.09 -11.63
C PHE A 158 2.96 14.70 -10.64
N ASN A 159 2.20 15.69 -11.10
CA ASN A 159 1.26 16.47 -10.29
C ASN A 159 -0.20 16.05 -10.49
N ARG A 160 -0.48 14.75 -10.61
CA ARG A 160 -1.86 14.26 -10.66
C ARG A 160 -2.47 14.16 -9.27
N PRO A 161 -3.57 14.86 -8.98
CA PRO A 161 -4.34 14.61 -7.77
C PRO A 161 -4.98 13.22 -7.80
N VAL A 162 -5.21 12.66 -6.62
CA VAL A 162 -6.26 11.64 -6.44
C VAL A 162 -7.62 12.29 -6.73
N ASP A 163 -8.48 11.59 -7.47
CA ASP A 163 -9.84 12.04 -7.73
C ASP A 163 -10.69 11.92 -6.46
N ASN A 164 -11.09 13.08 -5.92
CA ASN A 164 -11.91 13.18 -4.71
C ASN A 164 -13.42 13.11 -5.00
N SER A 165 -13.84 13.09 -6.26
CA SER A 165 -15.25 12.97 -6.65
C SER A 165 -15.78 11.54 -6.53
N LEU A 166 -14.89 10.55 -6.45
CA LEU A 166 -15.24 9.14 -6.37
C LEU A 166 -15.57 8.74 -4.93
N ILE A 167 -16.79 8.24 -4.70
CA ILE A 167 -17.24 7.68 -3.41
C ILE A 167 -16.32 6.53 -2.97
N ASN A 168 -15.91 5.69 -3.92
CA ASN A 168 -14.91 4.67 -3.67
C ASN A 168 -13.51 5.30 -3.70
N THR A 169 -12.97 5.59 -2.51
CA THR A 169 -11.64 6.22 -2.34
C THR A 169 -10.50 5.40 -2.94
N PHE A 170 -10.63 4.07 -3.00
CA PHE A 170 -9.64 3.20 -3.65
C PHE A 170 -9.61 3.37 -5.17
N ALA A 171 -10.75 3.70 -5.80
CA ALA A 171 -10.77 4.00 -7.23
C ALA A 171 -10.01 5.30 -7.53
N GLY A 172 -10.20 6.34 -6.72
CA GLY A 172 -9.44 7.58 -6.83
C GLY A 172 -7.94 7.37 -6.62
N TYR A 173 -7.56 6.60 -5.58
CA TYR A 173 -6.16 6.21 -5.36
C TYR A 173 -5.58 5.44 -6.55
N GLY A 174 -6.31 4.45 -7.05
CA GLY A 174 -5.92 3.62 -8.19
C GLY A 174 -5.67 4.43 -9.46
N GLY A 175 -6.45 5.51 -9.66
CA GLY A 175 -6.27 6.43 -10.80
C GLY A 175 -4.97 7.23 -10.76
N ALA A 176 -4.36 7.46 -9.58
CA ALA A 176 -3.17 8.31 -9.43
C ALA A 176 -1.89 7.51 -9.10
N VAL A 177 -1.99 6.35 -8.44
CA VAL A 177 -0.85 5.65 -7.84
C VAL A 177 0.21 5.18 -8.85
N ASN A 178 -0.14 4.96 -10.12
CA ASN A 178 0.84 4.51 -11.12
C ASN A 178 2.01 5.49 -11.28
N GLN A 179 1.82 6.78 -11.04
CA GLN A 179 2.91 7.76 -11.07
C GLN A 179 3.98 7.48 -10.00
N ARG A 180 3.58 7.00 -8.82
CA ARG A 180 4.51 6.56 -7.76
C ARG A 180 5.24 5.30 -8.17
N THR A 181 4.50 4.31 -8.68
CA THR A 181 5.07 2.99 -8.95
C THR A 181 5.95 2.95 -10.20
N GLN A 182 5.63 3.75 -11.22
CA GLN A 182 6.23 3.65 -12.55
C GLN A 182 6.79 4.98 -13.06
N GLY A 183 6.49 6.12 -12.42
CA GLY A 183 6.86 7.44 -12.93
C GLY A 183 8.37 7.61 -13.16
N ALA A 184 9.21 7.12 -12.24
CA ALA A 184 10.67 7.12 -12.41
C ALA A 184 11.11 6.30 -13.63
N SER A 185 10.47 5.14 -13.85
CA SER A 185 10.73 4.30 -15.02
C SER A 185 10.30 4.96 -16.33
N GLU A 186 9.10 5.56 -16.36
CA GLU A 186 8.57 6.22 -17.55
C GLU A 186 9.37 7.49 -17.90
N ALA A 187 9.68 8.33 -16.92
CA ALA A 187 10.45 9.56 -17.13
C ALA A 187 11.90 9.26 -17.58
N SER A 188 12.51 8.19 -17.07
CA SER A 188 13.86 7.76 -17.48
C SER A 188 13.98 7.50 -18.99
N LYS A 189 12.93 6.98 -19.63
CA LYS A 189 12.92 6.74 -21.10
C LYS A 189 13.16 8.01 -21.91
N TYR A 190 12.82 9.17 -21.33
CA TYR A 190 12.99 10.50 -21.93
C TYR A 190 14.22 11.25 -21.40
N GLY A 191 15.11 10.59 -20.65
CA GLY A 191 16.35 11.18 -20.16
C GLY A 191 16.18 12.09 -18.93
N ALA A 192 15.07 11.98 -18.20
CA ALA A 192 14.88 12.73 -16.95
C ALA A 192 16.02 12.45 -15.96
N ALA A 193 16.40 13.45 -15.17
CA ALA A 193 17.43 13.33 -14.14
C ALA A 193 16.88 12.73 -12.83
N ALA A 194 15.63 13.07 -12.47
CA ALA A 194 14.93 12.55 -11.31
C ALA A 194 13.41 12.75 -11.46
N VAL A 195 12.65 12.20 -10.52
CA VAL A 195 11.19 12.35 -10.46
C VAL A 195 10.74 12.81 -9.09
N ILE A 196 9.80 13.76 -9.09
CA ILE A 196 8.97 14.12 -7.94
C ILE A 196 7.55 13.64 -8.23
N VAL A 197 6.92 12.98 -7.28
CA VAL A 197 5.51 12.59 -7.38
C VAL A 197 4.69 13.28 -6.32
N ARG A 198 3.55 13.84 -6.73
CA ARG A 198 2.53 14.22 -5.77
C ARG A 198 2.06 13.00 -4.99
N SER A 199 2.00 13.14 -3.68
CA SER A 199 1.49 12.10 -2.78
C SER A 199 0.09 11.62 -3.22
N ALA A 200 -0.04 10.30 -3.41
CA ALA A 200 -1.29 9.64 -3.76
C ALA A 200 -2.17 9.48 -2.51
N THR A 201 -2.75 10.59 -2.06
CA THR A 201 -3.64 10.69 -0.89
C THR A 201 -4.80 11.61 -1.20
N GLN A 202 -5.85 11.58 -0.39
CA GLN A 202 -6.92 12.60 -0.41
C GLN A 202 -6.64 13.71 0.61
N ALA A 203 -5.84 13.43 1.65
CA ALA A 203 -5.50 14.35 2.71
C ALA A 203 -4.81 15.63 2.19
N LEU A 204 -5.05 16.75 2.88
CA LEU A 204 -4.46 18.06 2.62
C LEU A 204 -3.43 18.39 3.70
N ASP A 205 -2.39 17.57 3.78
CA ASP A 205 -1.30 17.72 4.73
C ASP A 205 0.05 17.91 4.01
N ASP A 206 1.10 18.03 4.80
CA ASP A 206 2.48 18.11 4.32
C ASP A 206 3.27 16.85 4.68
N PHE A 207 2.59 15.70 4.77
CA PHE A 207 3.24 14.41 4.98
C PHE A 207 3.44 13.74 3.62
N PRO A 208 4.67 13.55 3.15
CA PRO A 208 4.95 12.88 1.90
C PRO A 208 4.65 11.38 1.99
N HIS A 209 3.87 10.85 1.05
CA HIS A 209 3.46 9.45 1.01
C HIS A 209 4.42 8.63 0.14
N THR A 210 5.34 7.92 0.80
CA THR A 210 6.21 6.94 0.15
C THR A 210 5.41 5.74 -0.41
N GLY A 211 6.15 4.78 -0.97
CA GLY A 211 5.64 3.52 -1.48
C GLY A 211 6.57 3.00 -2.58
N MET A 212 6.38 1.74 -2.95
CA MET A 212 7.26 1.07 -3.90
C MET A 212 7.27 1.80 -5.26
N THR A 213 8.47 1.99 -5.79
CA THR A 213 8.75 2.26 -7.20
C THR A 213 9.33 1.02 -7.86
N ARG A 214 9.11 0.87 -9.16
CA ARG A 214 9.62 -0.22 -9.98
C ARG A 214 10.28 0.38 -11.21
N TYR A 215 11.52 -0.02 -11.46
CA TYR A 215 12.22 0.28 -12.70
C TYR A 215 11.98 -0.84 -13.71
N ALA A 216 11.74 -0.49 -14.97
CA ALA A 216 11.78 -1.44 -16.07
C ALA A 216 13.20 -2.02 -16.22
N GLU A 217 13.32 -3.14 -16.91
CA GLU A 217 14.64 -3.68 -17.28
C GLU A 217 15.32 -2.77 -18.31
N ASN A 218 16.66 -2.73 -18.27
CA ASN A 218 17.49 -2.03 -19.25
C ASN A 218 17.25 -0.52 -19.37
N ILE A 219 16.72 0.13 -18.33
CA ILE A 219 16.65 1.59 -18.24
C ILE A 219 17.62 2.13 -17.19
N LYS A 220 18.01 3.40 -17.33
CA LYS A 220 18.76 4.10 -16.30
C LYS A 220 17.85 4.33 -15.09
N MET A 221 18.17 3.76 -13.95
CA MET A 221 17.46 4.09 -12.71
C MET A 221 17.73 5.55 -12.34
N ILE A 222 16.67 6.30 -12.02
CA ILE A 222 16.74 7.70 -11.62
C ILE A 222 16.10 7.90 -10.24
N PRO A 223 16.59 8.84 -9.42
CA PRO A 223 16.02 9.11 -8.11
C PRO A 223 14.55 9.52 -8.19
N GLY A 224 13.76 9.08 -7.21
CA GLY A 224 12.33 9.29 -7.13
C GLY A 224 11.91 9.63 -5.70
N ILE A 225 11.22 10.74 -5.54
CA ILE A 225 10.71 11.21 -4.24
C ILE A 225 9.22 11.54 -4.33
N ALA A 226 8.51 11.44 -3.21
CA ALA A 226 7.17 11.98 -3.03
C ALA A 226 7.23 13.32 -2.29
N ASN A 227 6.38 14.29 -2.67
CA ASN A 227 6.18 15.53 -1.92
C ASN A 227 4.79 15.59 -1.25
N GLY A 228 4.70 16.31 -0.14
CA GLY A 228 3.44 16.61 0.54
C GLY A 228 2.49 17.45 -0.33
N LYS A 229 1.18 17.39 -0.08
CA LYS A 229 0.19 18.11 -0.90
C LYS A 229 0.17 19.62 -0.67
N ARG A 230 0.56 20.10 0.51
CA ARG A 230 0.74 21.54 0.75
C ARG A 230 1.90 22.12 -0.06
N CYS A 231 2.88 21.30 -0.43
CA CYS A 231 3.96 21.62 -1.36
C CYS A 231 3.58 21.59 -2.85
N ASN A 232 2.30 21.77 -3.20
CA ASN A 232 1.89 22.05 -4.58
C ASN A 232 2.43 23.39 -5.12
N SER A 233 3.21 24.14 -4.33
CA SER A 233 3.95 25.34 -4.72
C SER A 233 4.82 25.15 -5.97
N ILE A 234 5.33 23.94 -6.24
CA ILE A 234 6.11 23.65 -7.45
C ILE A 234 5.32 24.03 -8.73
N ALA A 235 4.01 23.78 -8.74
CA ALA A 235 3.15 24.08 -9.89
C ALA A 235 2.91 25.58 -10.09
N HIS A 236 2.92 26.36 -9.01
CA HIS A 236 2.79 27.81 -9.04
C HIS A 236 4.12 28.53 -9.30
N LEU A 237 5.21 27.77 -9.47
CA LEU A 237 6.57 28.25 -9.65
C LEU A 237 7.12 28.01 -11.05
N SER A 238 6.39 27.25 -11.88
CA SER A 238 6.75 26.92 -13.27
C SER A 238 6.19 27.90 -14.30
N ASP A 239 5.43 28.90 -13.87
CA ASP A 239 4.89 30.02 -14.67
C ASP A 239 5.69 31.31 -14.42
#